data_AF-Q3V7Y4-F1
#
_entry.id   AF-Q3V7Y4-F1
#
_cell.length_a   1.000
_cell.length_b   1.000
_cell.length_c   1.000
_cell.angle_alpha   90.00
_cell.angle_beta   90.00
_cell.angle_gamma   90.00
#
_symmetry.space_group_name_H-M   'P 1'
#
loop_
_entity.id
_entity.type
_entity.pdbx_description
1 polymer ?
#
loop_
_entity_poly.entity_id
_entity_poly.type
_entity_poly.pdbx_seq_one_letter_code
_entity_poly.pdbx_strand_id
1 'polypeptide(L)'
;MSSKFGSLSSSCSSVHGTAFTASARPSPAALRPTPAITSLYADRKYDLQSFKFEPIRESIVAREMTRRYMMDMITHAETDVVIVGAGSAGLSCAYELSKNPDVKVAIIEQSVSPGGGAWLGGQLFSAMVVRKPAHLFLDEIGVPYDETEDYVVIKHAALFTSTIMSKVLARPNVKLFNAVAAEDLIIKEGRVSGVVTNWALVSMNHDTQSCMDPNVMESKVVVSSCGHDGPFGATGVKRLKSVGMIDKVPGMKALDMNTAEDAIVRLTREIVPGMIVTGMEVAEIDGSPRMGPTFGAMMVSGQKAAHLALKALGQPNALDGTLKVLPELVLASAENEITTASA
;
A
#
# COMPACT_ATOMS: atom_id res chain seq x y z
N MET A 1 15.19 69.73 0.13
CA MET A 1 16.14 70.46 1.00
C MET A 1 16.03 69.89 2.40
N SER A 2 17.04 69.40 3.11
CA SER A 2 18.42 69.03 2.82
C SER A 2 18.89 68.11 3.96
N SER A 3 19.94 67.34 3.67
CA SER A 3 20.81 66.55 4.57
C SER A 3 20.30 65.18 5.01
N LYS A 4 20.97 64.12 4.55
CA LYS A 4 22.20 63.60 5.18
C LYS A 4 22.91 62.63 4.23
N PHE A 5 24.19 62.90 4.00
CA PHE A 5 25.15 61.98 3.39
C PHE A 5 25.40 60.80 4.33
N GLY A 6 25.40 59.59 3.77
CA GLY A 6 25.85 58.36 4.44
C GLY A 6 26.56 57.48 3.43
N SER A 7 27.89 57.53 3.41
CA SER A 7 28.75 56.60 2.68
C SER A 7 28.89 55.30 3.49
N LEU A 8 28.54 54.16 2.91
CA LEU A 8 28.89 52.85 3.47
C LEU A 8 29.51 51.97 2.37
N SER A 9 30.84 52.01 2.39
CA SER A 9 31.80 50.92 2.17
C SER A 9 31.36 49.68 1.38
N SER A 10 32.00 49.49 0.23
CA SER A 10 32.23 48.21 -0.43
C SER A 10 33.01 47.27 0.50
N SER A 11 32.40 46.20 1.00
CA SER A 11 33.10 45.13 1.68
C SER A 11 33.66 44.15 0.65
N CYS A 12 34.98 44.22 0.45
CA CYS A 12 35.78 43.14 -0.11
C CYS A 12 35.56 41.86 0.70
N SER A 13 35.12 40.79 0.05
CA SER A 13 35.23 39.44 0.61
C SER A 13 36.63 38.89 0.26
N SER A 14 37.55 38.94 1.21
CA SER A 14 38.85 38.26 1.12
C SER A 14 38.76 36.90 1.83
N VAL A 15 38.55 35.84 1.05
CA VAL A 15 38.69 34.45 1.53
C VAL A 15 40.15 34.06 1.38
N HIS A 16 40.73 33.56 2.47
CA HIS A 16 42.13 33.16 2.58
C HIS A 16 42.48 32.05 1.57
N GLY A 17 43.58 32.26 0.85
CA GLY A 17 44.06 31.38 -0.20
C GLY A 17 44.74 30.12 0.34
N THR A 18 44.32 28.98 -0.18
CA THR A 18 45.15 27.79 -0.34
C THR A 18 45.40 27.61 -1.83
N ALA A 19 46.69 27.60 -2.22
CA ALA A 19 47.12 27.46 -3.60
C ALA A 19 46.89 26.00 -4.05
N PHE A 20 45.96 25.79 -4.99
CA PHE A 20 45.85 24.54 -5.73
C PHE A 20 46.75 24.60 -6.96
N THR A 21 47.69 23.67 -7.03
CA THR A 21 48.53 23.40 -8.20
C THR A 21 47.68 22.99 -9.40
N ALA A 22 47.86 23.67 -10.53
CA ALA A 22 47.19 23.34 -11.79
C ALA A 22 47.64 21.95 -12.28
N SER A 23 46.75 20.96 -12.13
CA SER A 23 46.87 19.64 -12.77
C SER A 23 46.50 19.75 -14.25
N ALA A 24 47.18 18.96 -15.07
CA ALA A 24 47.18 18.99 -16.53
C ALA A 24 45.78 18.95 -17.18
N ARG A 25 45.64 19.68 -18.30
CA ARG A 25 44.47 19.64 -19.20
C ARG A 25 44.16 18.19 -19.61
N PRO A 26 42.93 17.68 -19.42
CA PRO A 26 42.50 16.48 -20.11
C PRO A 26 42.26 16.81 -21.59
N SER A 27 42.80 15.96 -22.48
CA SER A 27 42.50 15.98 -23.92
C SER A 27 40.99 15.89 -24.16
N PRO A 28 40.45 16.51 -25.23
CA PRO A 28 39.04 16.39 -25.54
C PRO A 28 38.73 14.94 -25.90
N ALA A 29 38.07 14.23 -24.98
CA ALA A 29 37.51 12.92 -25.28
C ALA A 29 36.55 13.08 -26.47
N ALA A 30 36.74 12.23 -27.49
CA ALA A 30 35.88 12.21 -28.66
C ALA A 30 34.41 12.14 -28.20
N LEU A 31 33.63 13.16 -28.54
CA LEU A 31 32.19 13.20 -28.34
C LEU A 31 31.61 11.96 -29.00
N ARG A 32 31.17 10.99 -28.18
CA ARG A 32 30.29 9.91 -28.64
C ARG A 32 29.09 10.59 -29.29
N PRO A 33 28.64 10.16 -30.49
CA PRO A 33 27.47 10.72 -31.11
C PRO A 33 26.30 10.60 -30.12
N THR A 34 25.73 11.73 -29.73
CA THR A 34 24.46 11.78 -29.04
C THR A 34 23.47 10.95 -29.86
N PRO A 35 22.74 10.00 -29.25
CA PRO A 35 21.65 9.37 -29.98
C PRO A 35 20.75 10.50 -30.45
N ALA A 36 20.51 10.55 -31.76
CA ALA A 36 19.59 11.52 -32.35
C ALA A 36 18.31 11.49 -31.51
N ILE A 37 17.82 12.67 -31.13
CA ILE A 37 16.49 12.81 -30.52
C ILE A 37 15.50 12.44 -31.62
N THR A 38 15.31 11.15 -31.85
CA THR A 38 14.13 10.60 -32.53
C THR A 38 12.96 11.24 -31.79
N SER A 39 12.14 12.00 -32.54
CA SER A 39 11.00 12.74 -32.01
C SER A 39 10.30 11.93 -30.92
N LEU A 40 10.38 12.38 -29.66
CA LEU A 40 9.64 11.80 -28.53
C LEU A 40 8.10 11.87 -28.76
N TYR A 41 7.69 12.55 -29.83
CA TYR A 41 6.34 12.69 -30.34
C TYR A 41 6.18 12.01 -31.72
N ALA A 42 6.77 10.83 -31.92
CA ALA A 42 6.53 10.02 -33.11
C ALA A 42 5.01 9.82 -33.37
N ASP A 43 4.62 9.85 -34.64
CA ASP A 43 3.27 9.68 -35.24
C ASP A 43 2.11 9.61 -34.24
N ARG A 44 1.58 10.79 -33.87
CA ARG A 44 0.27 10.83 -33.21
C ARG A 44 -0.75 10.23 -34.17
N LYS A 45 -1.35 9.10 -33.77
CA LYS A 45 -2.39 8.38 -34.53
C LYS A 45 -3.70 9.17 -34.72
N TYR A 46 -3.77 10.39 -34.21
CA TYR A 46 -4.89 11.29 -34.29
C TYR A 46 -4.39 12.73 -34.20
N ASP A 47 -5.07 13.64 -34.91
CA ASP A 47 -4.82 15.08 -34.83
C ASP A 47 -5.61 15.67 -33.66
N LEU A 48 -4.95 16.42 -32.77
CA LEU A 48 -5.62 17.12 -31.67
C LEU A 48 -6.40 18.35 -32.14
N GLN A 49 -6.07 18.93 -33.29
CA GLN A 49 -6.83 20.07 -33.84
C GLN A 49 -8.14 19.63 -34.49
N SER A 50 -8.20 18.39 -34.99
CA SER A 50 -9.39 17.81 -35.63
C SER A 50 -9.89 16.54 -34.92
N PHE A 51 -9.62 16.40 -33.62
CA PHE A 51 -9.97 15.18 -32.87
C PHE A 51 -11.48 15.03 -32.75
N LYS A 52 -11.98 13.82 -33.00
CA LYS A 52 -13.39 13.47 -32.79
C LYS A 52 -13.51 12.05 -32.26
N PHE A 53 -14.26 11.89 -31.16
CA PHE A 53 -14.65 10.58 -30.67
C PHE A 53 -15.70 9.95 -31.59
N GLU A 54 -15.74 8.63 -31.61
CA GLU A 54 -16.86 7.89 -32.22
C GLU A 54 -18.18 8.17 -31.47
N PRO A 55 -19.33 8.19 -32.17
CA PRO A 55 -20.63 8.38 -31.53
C PRO A 55 -20.93 7.30 -30.48
N ILE A 56 -21.55 7.69 -29.37
CA ILE A 56 -22.01 6.78 -28.32
C ILE A 56 -23.37 7.24 -27.77
N ARG A 57 -24.11 6.33 -27.12
CA ARG A 57 -25.35 6.63 -26.38
C ARG A 57 -25.13 6.47 -24.88
N GLU A 58 -25.73 7.35 -24.09
CA GLU A 58 -25.65 7.37 -22.62
C GLU A 58 -26.08 6.02 -22.02
N SER A 59 -27.16 5.43 -22.55
CA SER A 59 -27.66 4.13 -22.08
C SER A 59 -26.68 2.97 -22.30
N ILE A 60 -25.76 3.07 -23.27
CA ILE A 60 -24.72 2.05 -23.49
C ILE A 60 -23.71 2.12 -22.35
N VAL A 61 -23.28 3.33 -21.98
CA VAL A 61 -22.35 3.57 -20.87
C VAL A 61 -22.93 3.10 -19.55
N ALA A 62 -24.19 3.45 -19.25
CA ALA A 62 -24.87 3.00 -18.03
C ALA A 62 -24.95 1.47 -17.95
N ARG A 63 -25.39 0.80 -19.03
CA ARG A 63 -25.47 -0.67 -19.08
C ARG A 63 -24.11 -1.33 -18.91
N GLU A 64 -23.05 -0.75 -19.46
CA GLU A 64 -21.72 -1.33 -19.39
C GLU A 64 -21.17 -1.33 -17.97
N MET A 65 -21.31 -0.20 -17.25
CA MET A 65 -20.92 -0.10 -15.85
C MET A 65 -21.77 -1.02 -14.96
N THR A 66 -23.10 -0.97 -15.10
CA THR A 66 -24.01 -1.80 -14.29
C THR A 66 -23.78 -3.28 -14.51
N ARG A 67 -23.62 -3.72 -15.77
CA ARG A 67 -23.37 -5.13 -16.08
C ARG A 67 -22.09 -5.63 -15.41
N ARG A 68 -20.98 -4.90 -15.55
CA ARG A 68 -19.69 -5.30 -14.98
C ARG A 68 -19.74 -5.33 -13.45
N TYR A 69 -20.25 -4.28 -12.83
CA TYR A 69 -20.35 -4.20 -11.37
C TYR A 69 -21.26 -5.30 -10.80
N MET A 70 -22.38 -5.61 -11.47
CA MET A 70 -23.26 -6.69 -11.05
C MET A 70 -22.63 -8.07 -11.21
N MET A 71 -21.86 -8.30 -12.29
CA MET A 71 -21.10 -9.55 -12.44
C MET A 71 -20.02 -9.70 -11.36
N ASP A 72 -19.36 -8.61 -10.99
CA ASP A 72 -18.40 -8.60 -9.88
C ASP A 72 -19.11 -8.93 -8.55
N MET A 73 -20.26 -8.32 -8.27
CA MET A 73 -21.07 -8.60 -7.08
C MET A 73 -21.53 -10.07 -7.02
N ILE A 74 -21.98 -10.64 -8.15
CA ILE A 74 -22.39 -12.05 -8.22
C ILE A 74 -21.18 -12.95 -7.95
N THR A 75 -20.05 -12.67 -8.61
CA THR A 75 -18.83 -13.48 -8.49
C THR A 75 -18.25 -13.45 -7.08
N HIS A 76 -18.28 -12.28 -6.43
CA HIS A 76 -17.70 -12.07 -5.11
C HIS A 76 -18.71 -12.19 -3.96
N ALA A 77 -19.98 -12.50 -4.21
CA ALA A 77 -20.92 -12.85 -3.13
C ALA A 77 -20.39 -14.03 -2.29
N GLU A 78 -19.59 -14.91 -2.91
CA GLU A 78 -18.75 -15.91 -2.26
C GLU A 78 -17.30 -15.81 -2.77
N THR A 79 -16.36 -15.46 -1.91
CA THR A 79 -14.95 -15.23 -2.27
C THR A 79 -13.98 -16.01 -1.37
N ASP A 80 -12.72 -16.13 -1.76
CA ASP A 80 -11.75 -16.85 -0.93
C ASP A 80 -11.27 -15.96 0.20
N VAL A 81 -10.85 -14.73 -0.13
CA VAL A 81 -10.37 -13.74 0.83
C VAL A 81 -11.08 -12.41 0.66
N VAL A 82 -11.60 -11.87 1.76
CA VAL A 82 -12.02 -10.46 1.85
C VAL A 82 -10.97 -9.67 2.62
N ILE A 83 -10.45 -8.59 2.03
CA ILE A 83 -9.59 -7.62 2.71
C ILE A 83 -10.42 -6.38 3.02
N VAL A 84 -10.53 -6.01 4.30
CA VAL A 84 -11.24 -4.80 4.72
C VAL A 84 -10.22 -3.67 4.97
N GLY A 85 -10.33 -2.61 4.17
CA GLY A 85 -9.40 -1.49 4.13
C GLY A 85 -8.33 -1.65 3.05
N ALA A 86 -8.21 -0.66 2.16
CA ALA A 86 -7.20 -0.60 1.10
C ALA A 86 -6.05 0.36 1.48
N GLY A 87 -5.62 0.37 2.74
CA GLY A 87 -4.43 1.07 3.21
C GLY A 87 -3.13 0.38 2.77
N SER A 88 -1.97 0.86 3.22
CA SER A 88 -0.67 0.27 2.89
C SER A 88 -0.57 -1.22 3.26
N ALA A 89 -1.07 -1.62 4.44
CA ALA A 89 -1.08 -3.02 4.87
C ALA A 89 -2.05 -3.88 4.06
N GLY A 90 -3.27 -3.38 3.82
CA GLY A 90 -4.29 -4.08 3.02
C GLY A 90 -3.86 -4.27 1.56
N LEU A 91 -3.29 -3.24 0.93
CA LEU A 91 -2.74 -3.31 -0.42
C LEU A 91 -1.52 -4.23 -0.51
N SER A 92 -0.65 -4.26 0.51
CA SER A 92 0.48 -5.19 0.57
C SER A 92 0.02 -6.64 0.73
N CYS A 93 -1.02 -6.88 1.54
CA CYS A 93 -1.68 -8.18 1.64
C CYS A 93 -2.31 -8.60 0.31
N ALA A 94 -3.05 -7.71 -0.34
CA ALA A 94 -3.67 -7.96 -1.63
C ALA A 94 -2.65 -8.29 -2.71
N TYR A 95 -1.55 -7.52 -2.76
CA TYR A 95 -0.46 -7.76 -3.69
C TYR A 95 0.15 -9.14 -3.51
N GLU A 96 0.48 -9.50 -2.27
CA GLU A 96 1.09 -10.81 -1.96
C GLU A 96 0.13 -11.97 -2.24
N LEU A 97 -1.16 -11.87 -1.87
CA LEU A 97 -2.18 -12.88 -2.18
C LEU A 97 -2.39 -13.04 -3.69
N SER A 98 -2.43 -11.93 -4.44
CA SER A 98 -2.70 -11.93 -5.87
C SER A 98 -1.64 -12.63 -6.71
N LYS A 99 -0.46 -12.92 -6.14
CA LYS A 99 0.58 -13.73 -6.78
C LYS A 99 0.11 -15.18 -7.02
N ASN A 100 -0.81 -15.69 -6.20
CA ASN A 100 -1.48 -16.95 -6.46
C ASN A 100 -2.77 -16.67 -7.28
N PRO A 101 -2.81 -17.02 -8.58
CA PRO A 101 -3.94 -16.71 -9.45
C PRO A 101 -5.23 -17.45 -9.09
N ASP A 102 -5.15 -18.54 -8.30
CA ASP A 102 -6.29 -19.38 -7.93
C ASP A 102 -7.07 -18.84 -6.72
N VAL A 103 -6.55 -17.79 -6.05
CA VAL A 103 -7.20 -17.17 -4.89
C VAL A 103 -7.99 -15.95 -5.35
N LYS A 104 -9.32 -15.98 -5.17
CA LYS A 104 -10.18 -14.80 -5.39
C LYS A 104 -10.05 -13.82 -4.22
N VAL A 105 -9.68 -12.57 -4.52
CA VAL A 105 -9.48 -11.51 -3.52
C VAL A 105 -10.47 -10.38 -3.74
N ALA A 106 -11.37 -10.15 -2.79
CA ALA A 106 -12.19 -8.95 -2.73
C ALA A 106 -11.57 -7.94 -1.76
N ILE A 107 -11.46 -6.68 -2.16
CA ILE A 107 -11.02 -5.58 -1.29
C ILE A 107 -12.22 -4.66 -1.06
N ILE A 108 -12.60 -4.48 0.20
CA ILE A 108 -13.67 -3.57 0.62
C ILE A 108 -13.02 -2.31 1.19
N GLU A 109 -13.27 -1.16 0.56
CA GLU A 109 -12.74 0.13 0.98
C GLU A 109 -13.88 1.16 1.10
N GLN A 110 -14.04 1.72 2.30
CA GLN A 110 -15.12 2.67 2.57
C GLN A 110 -14.93 4.00 1.85
N SER A 111 -13.68 4.44 1.64
CA SER A 111 -13.38 5.66 0.91
C SER A 111 -13.60 5.48 -0.58
N VAL A 112 -13.94 6.56 -1.28
CA VAL A 112 -13.87 6.59 -2.75
C VAL A 112 -12.43 6.34 -3.21
N SER A 113 -11.45 6.93 -2.52
CA SER A 113 -10.03 6.79 -2.86
C SER A 113 -9.36 5.74 -1.94
N PRO A 114 -8.90 4.60 -2.48
CA PRO A 114 -8.04 3.67 -1.73
C PRO A 114 -6.68 4.30 -1.39
N GLY A 115 -5.86 3.58 -0.63
CA GLY A 115 -4.53 4.01 -0.18
C GLY A 115 -4.45 4.38 1.30
N GLY A 116 -5.60 4.64 1.94
CA GLY A 116 -5.68 5.02 3.36
C GLY A 116 -4.75 6.20 3.69
N GLY A 117 -3.98 6.07 4.78
CA GLY A 117 -3.00 7.09 5.20
C GLY A 117 -1.71 7.16 4.39
N ALA A 118 -1.50 6.28 3.40
CA ALA A 118 -0.23 6.16 2.67
C ALA A 118 -0.09 7.15 1.49
N TRP A 119 -0.88 8.21 1.46
CA TRP A 119 -0.75 9.29 0.47
C TRP A 119 0.29 10.34 0.87
N LEU A 120 0.62 10.41 2.16
CA LEU A 120 1.51 11.40 2.75
C LEU A 120 2.48 10.74 3.74
N GLY A 121 3.55 11.44 4.06
CA GLY A 121 4.37 11.19 5.25
C GLY A 121 3.77 11.87 6.48
N GLY A 122 4.62 12.25 7.43
CA GLY A 122 4.18 12.96 8.65
C GLY A 122 3.82 14.42 8.37
N GLN A 123 2.83 14.94 9.09
CA GLN A 123 2.50 16.38 9.10
C GLN A 123 2.26 17.00 7.71
N LEU A 124 1.61 16.25 6.82
CA LEU A 124 1.34 16.64 5.43
C LEU A 124 2.59 16.74 4.52
N PHE A 125 3.76 16.32 4.99
CA PHE A 125 4.94 16.18 4.14
C PHE A 125 4.82 14.95 3.22
N SER A 126 5.69 14.87 2.22
CA SER A 126 5.56 13.88 1.14
C SER A 126 6.35 12.59 1.34
N ALA A 127 7.57 12.69 1.87
CA ALA A 127 8.52 11.58 1.91
C ALA A 127 7.99 10.41 2.75
N MET A 128 8.19 9.19 2.26
CA MET A 128 7.82 7.95 2.95
C MET A 128 9.09 7.21 3.36
N VAL A 129 9.33 7.16 4.67
CA VAL A 129 10.47 6.46 5.27
C VAL A 129 10.11 5.00 5.50
N VAL A 130 11.03 4.11 5.12
CA VAL A 130 10.87 2.65 5.21
C VAL A 130 12.16 2.06 5.79
N ARG A 131 12.10 1.52 7.01
CA ARG A 131 13.24 0.84 7.65
C ARG A 131 13.59 -0.47 6.94
N LYS A 132 14.88 -0.81 6.89
CA LYS A 132 15.35 -2.11 6.38
C LYS A 132 14.92 -3.24 7.34
N PRO A 133 14.63 -4.45 6.84
CA PRO A 133 14.79 -4.91 5.46
C PRO A 133 13.58 -4.67 4.54
N ALA A 134 12.58 -3.85 4.90
CA ALA A 134 11.36 -3.69 4.09
C ALA A 134 11.58 -3.09 2.69
N HIS A 135 12.74 -2.47 2.42
CA HIS A 135 13.16 -2.07 1.07
C HIS A 135 13.16 -3.21 0.04
N LEU A 136 13.37 -4.47 0.44
CA LEU A 136 13.31 -5.62 -0.48
C LEU A 136 11.92 -5.77 -1.12
N PHE A 137 10.87 -5.40 -0.39
CA PHE A 137 9.53 -5.34 -0.95
C PHE A 137 9.38 -4.22 -1.97
N LEU A 138 10.04 -3.07 -1.75
CA LEU A 138 10.06 -1.96 -2.70
C LEU A 138 10.75 -2.35 -4.01
N ASP A 139 11.84 -3.11 -3.93
CA ASP A 139 12.52 -3.68 -5.10
C ASP A 139 11.56 -4.57 -5.89
N GLU A 140 10.84 -5.46 -5.20
CA GLU A 140 9.88 -6.37 -5.81
C GLU A 140 8.75 -5.63 -6.54
N ILE A 141 8.19 -4.58 -5.92
CA ILE A 141 7.13 -3.78 -6.54
C ILE A 141 7.67 -2.72 -7.52
N GLY A 142 8.99 -2.52 -7.59
CA GLY A 142 9.62 -1.56 -8.51
C GLY A 142 9.41 -0.10 -8.12
N VAL A 143 9.40 0.21 -6.81
CA VAL A 143 9.30 1.59 -6.31
C VAL A 143 10.71 2.11 -5.99
N PRO A 144 11.19 3.14 -6.69
CA PRO A 144 12.53 3.69 -6.43
C PRO A 144 12.57 4.45 -5.10
N TYR A 145 13.72 4.39 -4.45
CA TYR A 145 14.00 5.05 -3.18
C TYR A 145 15.44 5.55 -3.12
N ASP A 146 15.69 6.52 -2.24
CA ASP A 146 17.02 6.94 -1.85
C ASP A 146 17.47 6.09 -0.66
N GLU A 147 18.65 5.48 -0.75
CA GLU A 147 19.16 4.57 0.26
C GLU A 147 19.91 5.32 1.38
N THR A 148 19.68 4.90 2.63
CA THR A 148 20.48 5.25 3.81
C THR A 148 20.94 3.96 4.50
N GLU A 149 21.78 4.05 5.53
CA GLU A 149 22.34 2.88 6.23
C GLU A 149 21.24 1.90 6.70
N ASP A 150 20.31 2.36 7.56
CA ASP A 150 19.30 1.50 8.20
C ASP A 150 17.89 1.63 7.62
N TYR A 151 17.67 2.56 6.69
CA TYR A 151 16.37 2.83 6.10
C TYR A 151 16.50 3.36 4.67
N VAL A 152 15.38 3.43 3.97
CA VAL A 152 15.27 4.03 2.65
C VAL A 152 14.15 5.06 2.62
N VAL A 153 14.21 5.99 1.67
CA VAL A 153 13.24 7.08 1.55
C VAL A 153 12.65 7.09 0.16
N ILE A 154 11.34 6.88 0.08
CA ILE A 154 10.59 7.05 -1.17
C ILE A 154 10.25 8.53 -1.29
N LYS A 155 10.59 9.14 -2.43
CA LYS A 155 10.43 10.59 -2.66
C LYS A 155 9.04 11.12 -2.33
N HIS A 156 8.01 10.30 -2.51
CA HIS A 156 6.63 10.62 -2.13
C HIS A 156 5.88 9.34 -1.77
N ALA A 157 5.15 9.34 -0.65
CA ALA A 157 4.26 8.26 -0.24
C ALA A 157 3.28 7.81 -1.35
N ALA A 158 2.72 8.77 -2.09
CA ALA A 158 1.88 8.53 -3.26
C ALA A 158 2.56 7.66 -4.34
N LEU A 159 3.89 7.70 -4.49
CA LEU A 159 4.60 6.86 -5.46
C LEU A 159 4.51 5.38 -5.08
N PHE A 160 4.72 5.06 -3.80
CA PHE A 160 4.50 3.70 -3.29
C PHE A 160 3.05 3.28 -3.52
N THR A 161 2.11 4.08 -3.02
CA THR A 161 0.69 3.73 -2.98
C THR A 161 0.08 3.58 -4.36
N SER A 162 0.37 4.48 -5.30
CA SER A 162 -0.12 4.37 -6.67
C SER A 162 0.51 3.19 -7.43
N THR A 163 1.80 2.91 -7.21
CA THR A 163 2.51 1.80 -7.87
C THR A 163 1.95 0.45 -7.43
N ILE A 164 1.86 0.21 -6.12
CA ILE A 164 1.33 -1.06 -5.60
C ILE A 164 -0.13 -1.23 -6.00
N MET A 165 -0.93 -0.17 -5.92
CA MET A 165 -2.34 -0.21 -6.31
C MET A 165 -2.50 -0.53 -7.80
N SER A 166 -1.70 0.08 -8.67
CA SER A 166 -1.72 -0.25 -10.11
C SER A 166 -1.39 -1.72 -10.36
N LYS A 167 -0.37 -2.26 -9.68
CA LYS A 167 0.00 -3.69 -9.81
C LYS A 167 -1.08 -4.62 -9.28
N VAL A 168 -1.71 -4.29 -8.16
CA VAL A 168 -2.82 -5.06 -7.56
C VAL A 168 -4.05 -5.05 -8.45
N LEU A 169 -4.49 -3.88 -8.93
CA LEU A 169 -5.70 -3.74 -9.73
C LEU A 169 -5.57 -4.31 -11.16
N ALA A 170 -4.33 -4.53 -11.63
CA ALA A 170 -4.07 -5.21 -12.90
C ALA A 170 -4.25 -6.74 -12.80
N ARG A 171 -4.39 -7.30 -11.59
CA ARG A 171 -4.52 -8.75 -11.37
C ARG A 171 -5.95 -9.22 -11.67
N PRO A 172 -6.13 -10.30 -12.46
CA PRO A 172 -7.46 -10.75 -12.87
C PRO A 172 -8.28 -11.38 -11.72
N ASN A 173 -7.62 -11.79 -10.64
CA ASN A 173 -8.23 -12.41 -9.47
C ASN A 173 -8.49 -11.43 -8.31
N VAL A 174 -8.29 -10.13 -8.54
CA VAL A 174 -8.53 -9.08 -7.53
C VAL A 174 -9.67 -8.18 -7.97
N LYS A 175 -10.58 -7.91 -7.04
CA LYS A 175 -11.64 -6.91 -7.22
C LYS A 175 -11.61 -5.89 -6.08
N LEU A 176 -11.56 -4.61 -6.44
CA LEU A 176 -11.75 -3.49 -5.51
C LEU A 176 -13.22 -3.04 -5.54
N PHE A 177 -13.84 -3.04 -4.37
CA PHE A 177 -15.12 -2.40 -4.05
C PHE A 177 -14.84 -1.21 -3.13
N ASN A 178 -14.44 -0.08 -3.75
CA ASN A 178 -14.31 1.20 -3.06
C ASN A 178 -15.68 1.89 -2.90
N ALA A 179 -15.77 2.88 -2.01
CA ALA A 179 -17.03 3.47 -1.55
C ALA A 179 -17.99 2.46 -0.87
N VAL A 180 -17.48 1.32 -0.39
CA VAL A 180 -18.24 0.27 0.28
C VAL A 180 -17.62 0.04 1.66
N ALA A 181 -18.41 0.19 2.71
CA ALA A 181 -17.98 -0.08 4.08
C ALA A 181 -18.36 -1.50 4.49
N ALA A 182 -17.52 -2.15 5.28
CA ALA A 182 -17.91 -3.30 6.08
C ALA A 182 -18.45 -2.80 7.43
N GLU A 183 -19.75 -3.02 7.67
CA GLU A 183 -20.45 -2.54 8.87
C GLU A 183 -20.48 -3.60 9.98
N ASP A 184 -20.45 -4.87 9.59
CA ASP A 184 -20.52 -6.02 10.49
C ASP A 184 -19.79 -7.23 9.88
N LEU A 185 -19.71 -8.33 10.63
CA LEU A 185 -19.11 -9.60 10.27
C LEU A 185 -20.20 -10.66 10.14
N ILE A 186 -20.03 -11.59 9.20
CA ILE A 186 -20.81 -12.82 9.16
C ILE A 186 -20.15 -13.80 10.13
N ILE A 187 -20.83 -14.21 11.19
CA ILE A 187 -20.30 -15.14 12.19
C ILE A 187 -21.21 -16.38 12.26
N LYS A 188 -20.65 -17.55 11.97
CA LYS A 188 -21.34 -18.85 12.06
C LYS A 188 -20.52 -19.76 12.97
N GLU A 189 -21.14 -20.31 14.01
CA GLU A 189 -20.51 -21.29 14.92
C GLU A 189 -19.15 -20.83 15.51
N GLY A 190 -19.04 -19.54 15.87
CA GLY A 190 -17.81 -18.98 16.44
C GLY A 190 -16.68 -18.74 15.43
N ARG A 191 -16.96 -18.85 14.12
CA ARG A 191 -16.04 -18.53 13.02
C ARG A 191 -16.54 -17.31 12.25
N VAL A 192 -15.63 -16.39 11.93
CA VAL A 192 -15.89 -15.31 10.96
C VAL A 192 -15.87 -15.91 9.55
N SER A 193 -16.95 -15.73 8.80
CA SER A 193 -17.20 -16.37 7.50
C SER A 193 -17.60 -15.37 6.42
N GLY A 194 -17.26 -14.09 6.61
CA GLY A 194 -17.57 -13.01 5.67
C GLY A 194 -17.81 -11.67 6.32
N VAL A 195 -18.29 -10.72 5.53
CA VAL A 195 -18.56 -9.34 5.94
C VAL A 195 -19.96 -8.92 5.54
N VAL A 196 -20.53 -8.02 6.33
CA VAL A 196 -21.78 -7.32 6.03
C VAL A 196 -21.39 -5.95 5.49
N THR A 197 -21.86 -5.62 4.29
CA THR A 197 -21.39 -4.47 3.51
C THR A 197 -22.52 -3.53 3.16
N ASN A 198 -22.21 -2.24 3.12
CA ASN A 198 -23.12 -1.24 2.54
C ASN A 198 -22.31 -0.19 1.79
N TRP A 199 -22.98 0.67 1.03
CA TRP A 199 -22.35 1.89 0.55
C TRP A 199 -21.89 2.71 1.76
N ALA A 200 -20.66 3.21 1.74
CA ALA A 200 -20.12 3.91 2.91
C ALA A 200 -20.95 5.13 3.32
N LEU A 201 -21.57 5.83 2.36
CA LEU A 201 -22.50 6.92 2.64
C LEU A 201 -23.77 6.44 3.35
N VAL A 202 -24.28 5.26 3.03
CA VAL A 202 -25.41 4.67 3.77
C VAL A 202 -24.99 4.40 5.21
N SER A 203 -23.80 3.81 5.40
CA SER A 203 -23.24 3.51 6.72
C SER A 203 -23.06 4.71 7.63
N MET A 204 -22.75 5.88 7.06
CA MET A 204 -22.59 7.13 7.82
C MET A 204 -23.91 7.85 8.09
N ASN A 205 -25.04 7.35 7.60
CA ASN A 205 -26.31 8.08 7.55
C ASN A 205 -27.53 7.27 8.00
N HIS A 206 -27.32 6.16 8.74
CA HIS A 206 -28.41 5.30 9.28
C HIS A 206 -29.43 6.05 10.16
N ASP A 207 -29.04 7.16 10.78
CA ASP A 207 -29.88 7.99 11.65
C ASP A 207 -30.63 9.12 10.92
N THR A 208 -30.39 9.29 9.61
CA THR A 208 -30.93 10.42 8.83
C THR A 208 -31.96 10.02 7.77
N GLN A 209 -32.22 8.73 7.59
CA GLN A 209 -33.15 8.17 6.60
C GLN A 209 -33.95 7.02 7.22
N SER A 210 -34.93 6.46 6.49
CA SER A 210 -35.47 5.15 6.84
C SER A 210 -34.39 4.08 6.79
N CYS A 211 -34.58 2.96 7.51
CA CYS A 211 -33.62 1.88 7.54
C CYS A 211 -33.25 1.39 6.13
N MET A 212 -31.95 1.25 5.87
CA MET A 212 -31.37 0.79 4.61
C MET A 212 -30.53 -0.45 4.91
N ASP A 213 -31.14 -1.62 4.79
CA ASP A 213 -30.48 -2.87 5.12
C ASP A 213 -29.18 -3.06 4.32
N PRO A 214 -28.16 -3.69 4.94
CA PRO A 214 -26.91 -3.98 4.26
C PRO A 214 -27.03 -5.16 3.30
N ASN A 215 -25.98 -5.35 2.50
CA ASN A 215 -25.73 -6.57 1.72
C ASN A 215 -24.68 -7.46 2.43
N VAL A 216 -24.37 -8.62 1.87
CA VAL A 216 -23.47 -9.60 2.47
C VAL A 216 -22.47 -10.16 1.46
N MET A 217 -21.29 -10.52 1.95
CA MET A 217 -20.23 -11.19 1.19
C MET A 217 -19.65 -12.32 2.03
N GLU A 218 -19.87 -13.57 1.63
CA GLU A 218 -19.28 -14.74 2.29
C GLU A 218 -17.81 -14.90 1.88
N SER A 219 -16.98 -15.33 2.83
CA SER A 219 -15.56 -15.55 2.58
C SER A 219 -14.99 -16.68 3.43
N LYS A 220 -14.00 -17.40 2.90
CA LYS A 220 -13.27 -18.41 3.68
C LYS A 220 -12.38 -17.76 4.74
N VAL A 221 -11.80 -16.61 4.43
CA VAL A 221 -10.91 -15.83 5.31
C VAL A 221 -11.19 -14.33 5.15
N VAL A 222 -11.34 -13.62 6.27
CA VAL A 222 -11.34 -12.15 6.32
C VAL A 222 -9.96 -11.67 6.80
N VAL A 223 -9.40 -10.68 6.11
CA VAL A 223 -8.22 -9.93 6.55
C VAL A 223 -8.65 -8.49 6.86
N SER A 224 -8.70 -8.15 8.14
CA SER A 224 -9.01 -6.79 8.60
C SER A 224 -7.75 -5.94 8.66
N SER A 225 -7.79 -4.83 7.93
CA SER A 225 -6.70 -3.85 7.82
C SER A 225 -7.23 -2.41 7.93
N CYS A 226 -8.20 -2.22 8.83
CA CYS A 226 -8.97 -0.98 8.98
C CYS A 226 -8.19 0.17 9.63
N GLY A 227 -6.89 0.01 9.85
CA GLY A 227 -6.05 1.00 10.53
C GLY A 227 -6.55 1.31 11.96
N HIS A 228 -6.27 2.52 12.42
CA HIS A 228 -6.64 2.98 13.76
C HIS A 228 -7.35 4.35 13.76
N ASP A 229 -7.36 5.05 12.63
CA ASP A 229 -7.83 6.44 12.51
C ASP A 229 -9.25 6.53 11.93
N GLY A 230 -9.92 7.64 12.24
CA GLY A 230 -11.21 7.99 11.65
C GLY A 230 -12.39 7.17 12.18
N PRO A 231 -13.61 7.45 11.67
CA PRO A 231 -14.84 6.80 12.14
C PRO A 231 -14.89 5.30 11.84
N PHE A 232 -14.17 4.84 10.81
CA PHE A 232 -14.04 3.42 10.44
C PHE A 232 -12.73 2.77 10.92
N GLY A 233 -11.97 3.48 11.77
CA GLY A 233 -10.72 2.98 12.32
C GLY A 233 -10.97 1.78 13.23
N ALA A 234 -10.25 0.69 12.97
CA ALA A 234 -10.30 -0.54 13.77
C ALA A 234 -11.69 -1.20 13.88
N THR A 235 -12.53 -1.04 12.85
CA THR A 235 -13.89 -1.61 12.81
C THR A 235 -13.92 -3.10 13.12
N GLY A 236 -12.99 -3.89 12.58
CA GLY A 236 -12.98 -5.33 12.73
C GLY A 236 -12.79 -5.76 14.18
N VAL A 237 -11.73 -5.27 14.82
CA VAL A 237 -11.43 -5.63 16.22
C VAL A 237 -12.44 -5.05 17.22
N LYS A 238 -12.95 -3.83 16.96
CA LYS A 238 -14.03 -3.25 17.78
C LYS A 238 -15.30 -4.08 17.65
N ARG A 239 -15.62 -4.58 16.45
CA ARG A 239 -16.78 -5.44 16.26
C ARG A 239 -16.63 -6.78 16.98
N LEU A 240 -15.49 -7.46 16.84
CA LEU A 240 -15.19 -8.70 17.56
C LEU A 240 -15.41 -8.58 19.07
N LYS A 241 -15.01 -7.44 19.67
CA LYS A 241 -15.25 -7.16 21.09
C LYS A 241 -16.74 -7.00 21.39
N SER A 242 -17.45 -6.22 20.58
CA SER A 242 -18.88 -5.94 20.80
C SER A 242 -19.77 -7.19 20.73
N VAL A 243 -19.37 -8.19 19.94
CA VAL A 243 -20.09 -9.47 19.83
C VAL A 243 -19.56 -10.55 20.78
N GLY A 244 -18.57 -10.22 21.62
CA GLY A 244 -18.05 -11.13 22.64
C GLY A 244 -17.11 -12.22 22.13
N MET A 245 -16.53 -12.07 20.92
CA MET A 245 -15.52 -13.02 20.41
C MET A 245 -14.11 -12.74 20.96
N ILE A 246 -13.87 -11.53 21.47
CA ILE A 246 -12.66 -11.17 22.20
C ILE A 246 -13.04 -10.32 23.42
N ASP A 247 -12.24 -10.40 24.48
CA ASP A 247 -12.57 -9.74 25.75
C ASP A 247 -12.28 -8.23 25.74
N LYS A 248 -11.18 -7.83 25.09
CA LYS A 248 -10.61 -6.48 25.23
C LYS A 248 -10.03 -5.96 23.92
N VAL A 249 -10.14 -4.65 23.76
CA VAL A 249 -9.41 -3.84 22.77
C VAL A 249 -8.78 -2.71 23.59
N PRO A 250 -7.55 -2.91 24.10
CA PRO A 250 -6.90 -1.95 24.99
C PRO A 250 -6.62 -0.60 24.31
N GLY A 251 -6.57 -0.56 22.97
CA GLY A 251 -6.26 0.63 22.18
C GLY A 251 -4.76 0.84 22.00
N MET A 252 -4.37 1.52 20.91
CA MET A 252 -2.96 1.82 20.63
C MET A 252 -2.31 2.62 21.77
N LYS A 253 -1.03 2.33 22.04
CA LYS A 253 -0.22 3.10 23.00
C LYS A 253 0.47 4.29 22.33
N ALA A 254 1.22 5.03 23.16
CA ALA A 254 2.10 6.12 22.71
C ALA A 254 3.13 5.65 21.67
N LEU A 255 3.78 6.62 21.02
CA LEU A 255 4.69 6.36 19.92
C LEU A 255 6.05 5.84 20.41
N ASP A 256 6.48 4.70 19.86
CA ASP A 256 7.84 4.15 19.96
C ASP A 256 8.10 3.32 18.70
N MET A 257 8.83 3.88 17.73
CA MET A 257 9.04 3.26 16.42
C MET A 257 9.77 1.92 16.48
N ASN A 258 10.78 1.80 17.36
CA ASN A 258 11.60 0.60 17.45
C ASN A 258 10.76 -0.58 17.94
N THR A 259 10.02 -0.37 19.03
CA THR A 259 9.13 -1.39 19.60
C THR A 259 7.91 -1.64 18.71
N ALA A 260 7.32 -0.58 18.15
CA ALA A 260 6.06 -0.67 17.39
C ALA A 260 6.20 -1.53 16.15
N GLU A 261 7.18 -1.26 15.29
CA GLU A 261 7.25 -1.92 13.97
C GLU A 261 7.44 -3.42 14.10
N ASP A 262 8.36 -3.85 14.97
CA ASP A 262 8.60 -5.27 15.26
C ASP A 262 7.37 -5.92 15.90
N ALA A 263 6.72 -5.23 16.84
CA ALA A 263 5.52 -5.74 17.50
C ALA A 263 4.38 -5.96 16.51
N ILE A 264 4.10 -5.01 15.62
CA ILE A 264 3.00 -5.11 14.64
C ILE A 264 3.22 -6.28 13.69
N VAL A 265 4.42 -6.44 13.14
CA VAL A 265 4.74 -7.58 12.26
C VAL A 265 4.60 -8.89 13.03
N ARG A 266 5.18 -8.98 14.25
CA ARG A 266 5.10 -10.19 15.08
C ARG A 266 3.66 -10.56 15.46
N LEU A 267 2.83 -9.57 15.80
CA LEU A 267 1.48 -9.77 16.32
C LEU A 267 0.41 -9.92 15.22
N THR A 268 0.72 -9.60 13.97
CA THR A 268 -0.14 -9.94 12.82
C THR A 268 -0.42 -11.45 12.82
N ARG A 269 -1.70 -11.84 12.94
CA ARG A 269 -2.14 -13.24 13.11
C ARG A 269 -3.63 -13.40 12.79
N GLU A 270 -4.07 -14.64 12.69
CA GLU A 270 -5.48 -15.01 12.83
C GLU A 270 -5.90 -14.80 14.30
N ILE A 271 -6.76 -13.81 14.56
CA ILE A 271 -7.17 -13.41 15.91
C ILE A 271 -8.25 -14.35 16.45
N VAL A 272 -9.21 -14.66 15.59
CA VAL A 272 -10.27 -15.65 15.81
C VAL A 272 -10.40 -16.49 14.54
N PRO A 273 -10.99 -17.71 14.62
CA PRO A 273 -11.16 -18.53 13.43
C PRO A 273 -11.83 -17.74 12.28
N GLY A 274 -11.15 -17.69 11.13
CA GLY A 274 -11.60 -17.03 9.92
C GLY A 274 -11.28 -15.53 9.81
N MET A 275 -10.65 -14.91 10.81
CA MET A 275 -10.30 -13.48 10.75
C MET A 275 -8.86 -13.19 11.16
N ILE A 276 -8.08 -12.71 10.19
CA ILE A 276 -6.73 -12.19 10.36
C ILE A 276 -6.78 -10.68 10.54
N VAL A 277 -5.94 -10.14 11.41
CA VAL A 277 -5.76 -8.69 11.58
C VAL A 277 -4.33 -8.30 11.22
N THR A 278 -4.20 -7.21 10.46
CA THR A 278 -2.92 -6.71 9.92
C THR A 278 -2.83 -5.19 9.99
N GLY A 279 -1.61 -4.65 9.85
CA GLY A 279 -1.31 -3.23 9.95
C GLY A 279 -1.59 -2.65 11.33
N MET A 280 -1.92 -1.36 11.38
CA MET A 280 -2.11 -0.66 12.66
C MET A 280 -3.34 -1.11 13.46
N GLU A 281 -4.30 -1.81 12.85
CA GLU A 281 -5.42 -2.38 13.60
C GLU A 281 -4.94 -3.44 14.62
N VAL A 282 -3.78 -4.06 14.39
CA VAL A 282 -3.08 -4.92 15.36
C VAL A 282 -2.72 -4.14 16.64
N ALA A 283 -2.35 -2.86 16.52
CA ALA A 283 -1.97 -2.06 17.67
C ALA A 283 -3.15 -1.84 18.64
N GLU A 284 -4.36 -1.75 18.09
CA GLU A 284 -5.60 -1.52 18.85
C GLU A 284 -5.98 -2.73 19.70
N ILE A 285 -5.90 -3.94 19.12
CA ILE A 285 -6.25 -5.18 19.83
C ILE A 285 -5.17 -5.63 20.82
N ASP A 286 -3.89 -5.41 20.51
CA ASP A 286 -2.79 -5.89 21.37
C ASP A 286 -2.22 -4.80 22.30
N GLY A 287 -2.64 -3.55 22.14
CA GLY A 287 -2.13 -2.43 22.95
C GLY A 287 -0.65 -2.17 22.71
N SER A 288 -0.24 -2.25 21.44
CA SER A 288 1.14 -1.98 21.02
C SER A 288 1.39 -0.48 20.84
N PRO A 289 2.65 -0.02 20.98
CA PRO A 289 3.02 1.35 20.58
C PRO A 289 2.71 1.60 19.10
N ARG A 290 2.50 2.88 18.75
CA ARG A 290 2.39 3.31 17.35
C ARG A 290 3.76 3.70 16.78
N MET A 291 3.96 3.64 15.47
CA MET A 291 5.21 4.06 14.82
C MET A 291 5.17 5.47 14.21
N GLY A 292 3.99 6.04 13.95
CA GLY A 292 3.90 7.35 13.29
C GLY A 292 4.37 7.29 11.82
N PRO A 293 5.19 8.25 11.33
CA PRO A 293 5.45 8.41 9.89
C PRO A 293 6.55 7.50 9.32
N THR A 294 6.50 6.20 9.63
CA THR A 294 7.33 5.14 8.99
C THR A 294 6.44 3.97 8.59
N PHE A 295 6.76 3.31 7.46
CA PHE A 295 5.80 2.44 6.77
C PHE A 295 6.26 0.98 6.60
N GLY A 296 7.48 0.64 7.04
CA GLY A 296 8.05 -0.71 6.86
C GLY A 296 7.18 -1.80 7.50
N ALA A 297 6.72 -1.57 8.73
CA ALA A 297 5.83 -2.52 9.40
C ALA A 297 4.52 -2.78 8.64
N MET A 298 3.93 -1.76 8.00
CA MET A 298 2.67 -1.94 7.28
C MET A 298 2.85 -2.87 6.08
N MET A 299 3.96 -2.70 5.34
CA MET A 299 4.28 -3.54 4.18
C MET A 299 4.47 -5.00 4.60
N VAL A 300 5.35 -5.23 5.58
CA VAL A 300 5.71 -6.59 6.03
C VAL A 300 4.56 -7.26 6.79
N SER A 301 3.79 -6.51 7.58
CA SER A 301 2.56 -7.01 8.22
C SER A 301 1.53 -7.44 7.17
N GLY A 302 1.35 -6.66 6.09
CA GLY A 302 0.51 -7.04 4.96
C GLY A 302 0.96 -8.36 4.29
N GLN A 303 2.25 -8.49 3.99
CA GLN A 303 2.80 -9.73 3.42
C GLN A 303 2.61 -10.94 4.35
N LYS A 304 2.85 -10.77 5.65
CA LYS A 304 2.61 -11.84 6.63
C LYS A 304 1.13 -12.24 6.68
N ALA A 305 0.22 -11.28 6.63
CA ALA A 305 -1.22 -11.53 6.61
C ALA A 305 -1.66 -12.34 5.38
N ALA A 306 -1.08 -12.06 4.22
CA ALA A 306 -1.31 -12.85 3.01
C ALA A 306 -0.87 -14.31 3.19
N HIS A 307 0.30 -14.57 3.76
CA HIS A 307 0.76 -15.94 3.99
C HIS A 307 -0.05 -16.68 5.06
N LEU A 308 -0.57 -15.97 6.07
CA LEU A 308 -1.54 -16.53 7.02
C LEU A 308 -2.84 -16.93 6.31
N ALA A 309 -3.34 -16.09 5.41
CA ALA A 309 -4.54 -16.39 4.64
C ALA A 309 -4.32 -17.57 3.68
N LEU A 310 -3.19 -17.64 2.98
CA LEU A 310 -2.81 -18.79 2.15
C LEU A 310 -2.75 -20.08 2.98
N LYS A 311 -2.14 -20.03 4.17
CA LYS A 311 -2.12 -21.16 5.11
C LYS A 311 -3.53 -21.60 5.51
N ALA A 312 -4.40 -20.66 5.87
CA ALA A 312 -5.79 -20.97 6.23
C ALA A 312 -6.60 -21.56 5.06
N LEU A 313 -6.24 -21.23 3.82
CA LEU A 313 -6.81 -21.82 2.60
C LEU A 313 -6.17 -23.16 2.19
N GLY A 314 -5.16 -23.65 2.92
CA GLY A 314 -4.41 -24.85 2.55
C GLY A 314 -3.51 -24.68 1.32
N GLN A 315 -3.15 -23.44 0.98
CA GLN A 315 -2.31 -23.09 -0.15
C GLN A 315 -0.82 -23.02 0.24
N PRO A 316 0.11 -23.18 -0.73
CA PRO A 316 1.53 -22.94 -0.51
C PRO A 316 1.79 -21.55 0.09
N ASN A 317 2.59 -21.48 1.15
CA ASN A 317 2.80 -20.26 1.92
C ASN A 317 4.21 -20.21 2.54
N ALA A 318 4.65 -19.02 2.94
CA ALA A 318 6.00 -18.81 3.47
C ALA A 318 6.15 -19.33 4.91
N LEU A 319 5.06 -19.34 5.68
CA LEU A 319 5.08 -19.66 7.11
C LEU A 319 5.33 -21.14 7.36
N ASP A 320 4.83 -22.00 6.47
CA ASP A 320 5.07 -23.44 6.49
C ASP A 320 6.27 -23.85 5.60
N GLY A 321 6.94 -22.88 4.96
CA GLY A 321 8.06 -23.15 4.05
C GLY A 321 7.67 -23.90 2.77
N THR A 322 6.38 -23.83 2.37
CA THR A 322 5.83 -24.61 1.25
C THR A 322 5.78 -23.83 -0.08
N LEU A 323 6.08 -22.53 -0.06
CA LEU A 323 6.26 -21.74 -1.28
C LEU A 323 7.42 -22.31 -2.10
N LYS A 324 7.08 -22.88 -3.27
CA LYS A 324 8.09 -23.19 -4.28
C LYS A 324 8.59 -21.86 -4.83
N VAL A 325 9.88 -21.57 -4.63
CA VAL A 325 10.53 -20.45 -5.29
C VAL A 325 10.43 -20.71 -6.80
N LEU A 326 9.61 -19.91 -7.50
CA LEU A 326 9.67 -19.87 -8.95
C LEU A 326 11.04 -19.28 -9.33
N PRO A 327 11.78 -19.86 -10.28
CA PRO A 327 13.20 -19.53 -10.52
C PRO A 327 13.51 -18.05 -10.83
N GLU A 328 12.52 -17.20 -11.11
CA GLU A 328 12.73 -15.77 -11.39
C GLU A 328 13.05 -14.92 -10.14
N LEU A 329 12.87 -15.45 -8.93
CA LEU A 329 13.16 -14.74 -7.66
C LEU A 329 14.57 -14.99 -7.09
N VAL A 330 15.45 -15.70 -7.81
CA VAL A 330 16.80 -16.09 -7.31
C VAL A 330 17.92 -15.16 -7.80
N LEU A 331 17.67 -14.19 -8.68
CA LEU A 331 18.73 -13.33 -9.23
C LEU A 331 19.19 -12.16 -8.32
N ALA A 332 18.81 -12.14 -7.04
CA ALA A 332 19.23 -11.10 -6.09
C ALA A 332 20.13 -11.59 -4.94
N SER A 333 20.52 -12.87 -4.89
CA SER A 333 21.32 -13.40 -3.76
C SER A 333 22.57 -14.18 -4.12
N ALA A 334 22.96 -14.24 -5.39
CA ALA A 334 24.11 -15.03 -5.82
C ALA A 334 25.05 -14.28 -6.77
N GLU A 335 25.47 -13.07 -6.41
CA GLU A 335 26.70 -12.47 -6.91
C GLU A 335 27.47 -11.87 -5.73
N ASN A 336 28.09 -12.71 -4.90
CA ASN A 336 29.21 -12.31 -4.02
C ASN A 336 29.91 -13.51 -3.38
N GLU A 337 30.20 -14.57 -4.14
CA GLU A 337 31.27 -15.50 -3.77
C GLU A 337 31.93 -16.00 -5.05
N ILE A 338 33.17 -15.54 -5.33
CA ILE A 338 34.26 -16.31 -5.93
C ILE A 338 35.53 -15.44 -5.99
N THR A 339 36.65 -16.10 -5.66
CA THR A 339 38.07 -15.71 -5.65
C THR A 339 38.56 -15.02 -4.36
N THR A 340 39.38 -15.67 -3.53
CA THR A 340 40.68 -16.26 -3.89
C THR A 340 41.12 -17.37 -2.92
N ALA A 341 41.51 -18.52 -3.47
CA ALA A 341 42.45 -19.46 -2.85
C ALA A 341 43.34 -20.11 -3.93
N SER A 342 44.65 -19.85 -3.78
CA SER A 342 45.85 -20.57 -4.24
C SER A 342 46.10 -20.83 -5.74
N ALA A 343 47.05 -20.10 -6.31
CA ALA A 343 48.37 -20.61 -6.71
C ALA A 343 49.43 -19.52 -6.51
#